data_AF-A0A655AAY6-F1
#
_entry.id   AF-A0A655AAY6-F1
#
_cell.length_a   1.000
_cell.length_b   1.000
_cell.length_c   1.000
_cell.angle_alpha   90.00
_cell.angle_beta   90.00
_cell.angle_gamma   90.00
#
_symmetry.space_group_name_H-M   'P 1'
#
loop_
_entity.id
_entity.type
_entity.pdbx_description
1 polymer ?
#
loop_
_entity_poly.entity_id
_entity_poly.type
_entity_poly.pdbx_seq_one_letter_code
_entity_poly.pdbx_strand_id
1 'polypeptide(L)' 'MAGRSEVIAALAAAFLNSLGPDDPTTVERRARWVVRMLTSLLMFPGRDEADERAMIAEFVVPIVTPASAAARKAGHPGPE' A
#
# COMPACT_ATOMS: atom_id res chain seq x y z
N MET A 1 -21.82 -10.33 -10.86
CA MET A 1 -20.59 -9.76 -10.28
C MET A 1 -20.35 -10.36 -8.90
N ALA A 2 -19.70 -11.53 -8.80
CA ALA A 2 -19.43 -12.22 -7.53
C ALA A 2 -17.94 -12.19 -7.12
N GLY A 3 -17.10 -11.44 -7.85
CA GLY A 3 -15.64 -11.47 -7.70
C GLY A 3 -15.04 -10.31 -6.91
N ARG A 4 -15.83 -9.55 -6.14
CA ARG A 4 -15.34 -8.45 -5.30
C ARG A 4 -15.87 -8.67 -3.88
N SER A 5 -15.02 -9.18 -3.00
CA SER A 5 -15.33 -9.22 -1.58
C SER A 5 -15.25 -7.81 -1.01
N GLU A 6 -16.40 -7.19 -0.78
CA GLU A 6 -16.52 -5.87 -0.15
C GLU A 6 -15.88 -5.88 1.25
N VAL A 7 -15.94 -7.02 1.96
CA VAL A 7 -15.30 -7.20 3.27
C VAL A 7 -13.79 -7.07 3.18
N ILE A 8 -13.15 -7.74 2.22
CA ILE A 8 -11.69 -7.67 2.05
C ILE A 8 -11.27 -6.25 1.66
N ALA A 9 -12.03 -5.58 0.81
CA ALA A 9 -11.77 -4.18 0.45
C ALA A 9 -11.90 -3.24 1.66
N ALA A 10 -12.92 -3.44 2.50
CA ALA A 10 -13.13 -2.66 3.72
C ALA A 10 -12.01 -2.86 4.74
N LEU A 11 -11.53 -4.11 4.94
CA LEU A 11 -10.40 -4.40 5.82
C LEU A 11 -9.11 -3.74 5.32
N ALA A 12 -8.84 -3.79 4.01
CA ALA A 12 -7.68 -3.12 3.42
C ALA A 12 -7.78 -1.59 3.55
N ALA A 13 -8.97 -1.00 3.40
CA ALA A 13 -9.18 0.44 3.60
C ALA A 13 -8.98 0.85 5.07
N ALA A 14 -9.49 0.05 6.02
CA ALA A 14 -9.28 0.28 7.44
C ALA A 14 -7.79 0.22 7.84
N PHE A 15 -7.06 -0.75 7.28
CA PHE A 15 -5.60 -0.83 7.45
C PHE A 15 -4.89 0.41 6.88
N LEU A 16 -5.21 0.83 5.66
CA LEU A 16 -4.56 2.01 5.06
C LEU A 16 -4.84 3.29 5.86
N ASN A 17 -6.05 3.45 6.39
CA ASN A 17 -6.38 4.57 7.29
C ASN A 17 -5.57 4.55 8.60
N SER A 18 -5.19 3.37 9.10
CA SER A 18 -4.36 3.28 10.32
C SER A 18 -2.90 3.70 10.09
N LEU A 19 -2.44 3.72 8.83
CA LEU A 19 -1.09 4.16 8.46
C LEU A 19 -0.97 5.68 8.37
N GLY A 20 -2.08 6.41 8.39
CA GLY A 20 -2.12 7.86 8.39
C GLY A 20 -3.36 8.43 7.70
N PRO A 21 -3.67 9.71 7.91
CA PRO A 21 -4.79 10.37 7.26
C PRO A 21 -4.53 10.52 5.75
N ASP A 22 -5.52 10.16 4.94
CA ASP A 22 -5.54 10.38 3.49
C ASP A 22 -6.99 10.63 3.04
N ASP A 23 -7.19 11.12 1.82
CA ASP A 23 -8.53 11.32 1.26
C ASP A 23 -9.27 9.97 1.09
N PRO A 24 -10.54 9.85 1.50
CA PRO A 24 -11.30 8.60 1.42
C PRO A 24 -11.30 7.94 0.04
N THR A 25 -11.38 8.73 -1.04
CA THR A 25 -11.40 8.18 -2.41
C THR A 25 -10.04 7.61 -2.81
N THR A 26 -8.96 8.19 -2.29
CA THR A 26 -7.59 7.70 -2.44
C THR A 26 -7.39 6.40 -1.67
N VAL A 27 -7.88 6.32 -0.43
CA VAL A 27 -7.83 5.12 0.42
C VAL A 27 -8.57 3.96 -0.25
N GLU A 28 -9.79 4.16 -0.73
CA GLU A 28 -10.57 3.13 -1.43
C GLU A 28 -9.89 2.64 -2.72
N ARG A 29 -9.30 3.57 -3.49
CA ARG A 29 -8.54 3.21 -4.69
C ARG A 29 -7.34 2.35 -4.34
N ARG A 30 -6.57 2.74 -3.31
CA ARG A 30 -5.41 1.97 -2.85
C ARG A 30 -5.79 0.64 -2.24
N ALA A 31 -6.86 0.56 -1.45
CA ALA A 31 -7.36 -0.69 -0.89
C ALA A 31 -7.64 -1.72 -1.99
N ARG A 32 -8.34 -1.30 -3.05
CA ARG A 32 -8.60 -2.16 -4.21
C ARG A 32 -7.33 -2.55 -4.97
N TRP A 33 -6.29 -1.71 -4.96
CA TRP A 33 -5.00 -2.04 -5.58
C TRP A 33 -4.20 -3.04 -4.74
N VAL A 34 -4.10 -2.82 -3.42
CA VAL A 34 -3.41 -3.70 -2.47
C VAL A 34 -3.99 -5.12 -2.52
N VAL A 35 -5.32 -5.26 -2.55
CA VAL A 35 -5.94 -6.59 -2.66
C VAL A 35 -5.49 -7.31 -3.92
N ARG A 36 -5.40 -6.63 -5.07
CA ARG A 36 -4.90 -7.23 -6.32
C ARG A 36 -3.43 -7.63 -6.22
N MET A 37 -2.61 -6.82 -5.56
CA MET A 37 -1.20 -7.15 -5.32
C MET A 37 -1.05 -8.37 -4.42
N LEU A 38 -1.79 -8.44 -3.31
CA LEU A 38 -1.78 -9.61 -2.42
C LEU A 38 -2.25 -10.87 -3.15
N THR A 39 -3.35 -10.80 -3.91
CA THR A 39 -3.80 -11.93 -4.72
C THR A 39 -2.75 -12.34 -5.76
N SER A 40 -2.05 -11.38 -6.38
CA SER A 40 -0.97 -11.66 -7.33
C SER A 40 0.19 -12.40 -6.67
N LEU A 41 0.67 -11.94 -5.51
CA LEU A 41 1.77 -12.58 -4.79
C LEU A 41 1.40 -13.99 -4.31
N LEU A 42 0.15 -14.19 -3.88
CA LEU A 42 -0.34 -15.52 -3.52
C LEU A 42 -0.39 -16.47 -4.72
N MET A 43 -0.71 -15.96 -5.91
CA MET A 43 -0.82 -16.78 -7.12
C MET A 43 0.54 -17.01 -7.81
N PHE A 44 1.46 -16.05 -7.67
CA PHE A 44 2.80 -16.05 -8.23
C PHE A 44 3.79 -15.51 -7.18
N PRO A 45 4.23 -16.38 -6.24
CA PRO A 45 5.12 -15.96 -5.17
C PRO A 45 6.52 -15.60 -5.70
N GLY A 46 7.28 -14.87 -4.87
CA GLY A 46 8.69 -14.63 -5.15
C GLY A 46 9.49 -15.93 -5.23
N ARG A 47 10.72 -15.84 -5.75
CA ARG A 47 11.62 -17.02 -5.86
C ARG A 47 11.96 -17.61 -4.49
N ASP A 48 12.03 -16.73 -3.49
CA ASP A 48 12.26 -17.03 -2.09
C ASP A 48 11.74 -15.86 -1.22
N GLU A 49 11.84 -15.99 0.11
CA GLU A 49 11.38 -14.95 1.04
C GLU A 49 12.13 -13.62 0.88
N ALA A 50 13.42 -13.67 0.56
CA ALA A 50 14.24 -12.46 0.44
C ALA A 50 13.87 -11.66 -0.83
N ASP A 51 13.63 -12.37 -1.94
CA ASP A 51 13.13 -11.82 -3.19
C ASP A 51 11.74 -11.18 -2.99
N GLU A 52 10.83 -11.89 -2.31
CA GLU A 52 9.49 -11.36 -2.04
C GLU A 52 9.53 -10.12 -1.14
N ARG A 53 10.36 -10.14 -0.10
CA ARG A 53 10.57 -8.99 0.79
C ARG A 53 11.13 -7.79 0.04
N ALA A 54 12.09 -8.01 -0.85
CA ALA A 54 12.68 -6.97 -1.68
C ALA A 54 11.61 -6.35 -2.61
N MET A 55 10.83 -7.19 -3.31
CA MET A 55 9.75 -6.73 -4.18
C MET A 55 8.69 -5.91 -3.42
N ILE A 56 8.27 -6.36 -2.24
CA ILE A 56 7.30 -5.65 -1.40
C ILE A 56 7.87 -4.29 -0.95
N ALA A 57 9.12 -4.27 -0.47
CA ALA A 57 9.76 -3.05 0.01
C ALA A 57 9.94 -2.02 -1.11
N GLU A 58 10.31 -2.45 -2.31
CA GLU A 58 10.58 -1.58 -3.45
C GLU A 58 9.29 -1.07 -4.11
N PHE A 59 8.31 -1.95 -4.34
CA PHE A 59 7.16 -1.63 -5.19
C PHE A 59 5.84 -1.43 -4.44
N VAL A 60 5.69 -1.98 -3.23
CA VAL A 60 4.41 -1.94 -2.48
C VAL A 60 4.46 -0.91 -1.36
N VAL A 61 5.50 -0.92 -0.54
CA VAL A 61 5.63 -0.03 0.63
C VAL A 61 5.45 1.46 0.28
N PRO A 62 6.06 2.00 -0.79
CA PRO A 62 5.91 3.42 -1.14
C PRO A 62 4.47 3.83 -1.46
N ILE A 63 3.65 2.90 -1.94
CA ILE A 63 2.24 3.14 -2.32
C ILE A 63 1.32 3.07 -1.10
N VAL A 64 1.63 2.22 -0.12
CA VAL A 64 0.79 2.03 1.08
C VAL A 64 1.19 2.93 2.25
N THR A 65 2.43 3.44 2.30
CA THR A 65 2.94 4.33 3.36
C THR A 65 3.36 5.75 2.91
N PRO A 66 2.67 6.44 1.97
CA PRO A 66 3.17 7.71 1.43
C PRO A 66 3.25 8.86 2.44
N ALA A 67 2.61 8.74 3.62
CA ALA A 67 2.76 9.69 4.73
C ALA A 67 4.24 9.88 5.16
N SER A 68 5.10 8.86 4.99
CA SER A 68 6.55 8.99 5.27
C SER A 68 7.31 9.82 4.23
N ALA A 69 6.84 9.91 2.99
CA ALA A 69 7.51 10.71 1.95
C ALA A 69 7.26 12.22 2.15
N ALA A 70 6.07 12.60 2.62
CA ALA A 70 5.74 13.99 2.95
C ALA A 70 6.47 14.48 4.21
N ALA A 71 6.57 13.64 5.26
CA ALA A 71 7.35 13.93 6.46
C ALA A 71 8.85 14.12 6.16
N ARG A 72 9.41 13.36 5.21
CA ARG A 72 10.80 13.52 4.75
C ARG A 72 11.02 14.83 3.98
N LYS A 73 10.04 15.28 3.17
CA LYS A 73 10.11 16.59 2.48
C LYS A 73 10.04 17.76 3.46
N ALA A 74 9.26 17.64 4.54
CA ALA A 74 9.16 18.68 5.58
C ALA A 74 10.45 18.84 6.41
N GLY A 75 11.38 17.89 6.36
CA GLY A 75 12.64 17.91 7.10
C GLY A 75 13.85 18.49 6.36
N HIS A 76 13.70 19.00 5.12
CA HIS A 76 14.78 19.67 4.41
C HIS A 76 14.54 21.19 4.39
N PRO A 77 15.04 21.95 5.38
CA PRO A 77 15.12 23.40 5.25
C PRO A 77 16.12 23.69 4.12
N GLY A 78 15.63 24.30 3.04
CA GLY A 78 16.50 24.75 1.95
C GLY A 78 17.51 25.79 2.46
N PRO A 79 18.71 25.89 1.86
CA PRO A 79 19.69 26.89 2.26
C PRO A 79 19.15 28.29 1.94
N GLU A 80 19.22 29.19 2.92
CA GLU A 80 18.94 30.63 2.78
C GLU A 80 19.94 31.32 1.84
#